data_AF-A0A1Q3CC26-F1
#
_entry.id   AF-A0A1Q3CC26-F1
#
_cell.length_a   1.000
_cell.length_b   1.000
_cell.length_c   1.000
_cell.angle_alpha   90.00
_cell.angle_beta   90.00
_cell.angle_gamma   90.00
#
_symmetry.space_group_name_H-M   'P 1'
#
loop_
_entity.id
_entity.type
_entity.pdbx_description
1 polymer ?
#
loop_
_entity_poly.entity_id
_entity_poly.type
_entity_poly.pdbx_seq_one_letter_code
_entity_poly.pdbx_strand_id
1 'polypeptide(L)'
;YYVELVKEFYNNLLDVSGDCDNLEIKSKVSKSVIKFDDKLLGDILSVPANGSRFFETKKWPEDLDLVLEDCLRVFYPNENVFGGMAKPTNLLSAEHRLLHHIVATHVLPTSGGHEKMSYQDLYIMCHVVTGKPLNLPYLIMKNILRASSNIDGALPYGMVTTKIFARFGIFPGNEIPSRIDVGDVYEASSLKRMGW
;
A
#
# COMPACT_ATOMS: atom_id res chain seq x y z
N TYR A 1 3.66 -8.67 15.17
CA TYR A 1 3.97 -9.53 14.02
C TYR A 1 5.22 -10.34 14.34
N TYR A 2 5.52 -11.36 13.54
CA TYR A 2 6.65 -12.26 13.77
C TYR A 2 7.71 -12.00 12.71
N VAL A 3 8.81 -11.32 13.07
CA VAL A 3 9.86 -10.86 12.15
C VAL A 3 10.48 -12.00 11.35
N GLU A 4 10.86 -13.11 11.98
CA GLU A 4 11.56 -14.21 11.32
C GLU A 4 10.63 -14.99 10.40
N LEU A 5 9.38 -15.26 10.83
CA LEU A 5 8.36 -15.81 9.93
C LEU A 5 8.04 -14.88 8.76
N VAL A 6 7.97 -13.56 8.99
CA VAL A 6 7.75 -12.59 7.91
C VAL A 6 8.92 -12.64 6.91
N LYS A 7 10.18 -12.66 7.37
CA LYS A 7 11.34 -12.82 6.49
C LYS A 7 11.28 -14.12 5.69
N GLU A 8 10.96 -15.24 6.32
CA GLU A 8 10.79 -16.53 5.63
C GLU A 8 9.72 -16.44 4.54
N PHE A 9 8.58 -15.81 4.85
CA PHE A 9 7.49 -15.59 3.89
C PHE A 9 7.94 -14.80 2.66
N TYR A 10 8.64 -13.68 2.86
CA TYR A 10 9.13 -12.84 1.77
C TYR A 10 10.24 -13.51 0.94
N ASN A 11 11.15 -14.23 1.60
CA ASN A 11 12.26 -14.93 0.91
C ASN A 11 11.78 -16.08 0.01
N ASN A 12 10.66 -16.71 0.35
CA ASN A 12 10.09 -17.82 -0.41
C ASN A 12 8.91 -17.40 -1.30
N LEU A 13 8.70 -16.09 -1.47
CA LEU A 13 7.56 -15.54 -2.19
C LEU A 13 7.71 -15.76 -3.70
N LEU A 14 6.63 -16.20 -4.33
CA LEU A 14 6.55 -16.44 -5.77
C LEU A 14 5.23 -15.88 -6.30
N ASP A 15 5.33 -15.16 -7.41
CA ASP A 15 4.18 -14.88 -8.27
C ASP A 15 3.89 -16.14 -9.09
N VAL A 16 2.71 -16.73 -8.91
CA VAL A 16 2.25 -17.93 -9.62
C VAL A 16 1.06 -17.64 -10.53
N SER A 17 0.84 -16.37 -10.84
CA SER A 17 -0.23 -15.91 -11.73
C SER A 17 -0.10 -16.57 -13.10
N GLY A 18 -1.19 -17.18 -13.57
CA GLY A 18 -1.25 -17.80 -14.90
C GLY A 18 -1.48 -16.80 -16.04
N ASP A 19 -2.01 -15.63 -15.72
CA ASP A 19 -2.30 -14.53 -16.63
C ASP A 19 -2.07 -13.16 -15.95
N CYS A 20 -2.27 -12.07 -16.70
CA CYS A 20 -2.07 -10.70 -16.20
C CYS A 20 -3.15 -10.24 -15.20
N ASP A 21 -4.33 -10.87 -15.24
CA ASP A 21 -5.55 -10.38 -14.59
C ASP A 21 -5.80 -11.03 -13.21
N ASN A 22 -5.24 -12.20 -12.98
CA ASN A 22 -5.44 -13.01 -11.78
C ASN A 22 -4.14 -13.15 -10.99
N LEU A 23 -3.86 -12.13 -10.17
CA LEU A 23 -2.71 -12.13 -9.27
C LEU A 23 -2.85 -13.21 -8.21
N GLU A 24 -1.88 -14.12 -8.14
CA GLU A 24 -1.83 -15.16 -7.12
C GLU A 24 -0.42 -15.28 -6.53
N ILE A 25 -0.34 -15.21 -5.20
CA ILE A 25 0.92 -15.29 -4.47
C ILE A 25 1.03 -16.68 -3.83
N LYS A 26 2.22 -17.26 -3.94
CA LYS A 26 2.61 -18.48 -3.24
C LYS A 26 3.83 -18.23 -2.37
N SER A 27 3.86 -18.78 -1.17
CA SER A 27 5.07 -18.82 -0.33
C SER A 27 5.12 -20.11 0.47
N LYS A 28 6.33 -20.55 0.81
CA LYS A 28 6.55 -21.69 1.71
C LYS A 28 7.07 -21.18 3.04
N VAL A 29 6.35 -21.44 4.11
CA VAL A 29 6.68 -20.97 5.46
C VAL A 29 6.46 -22.10 6.45
N SER A 30 7.45 -22.40 7.30
CA SER A 30 7.36 -23.45 8.31
C SER A 30 6.87 -24.79 7.73
N LYS A 31 7.42 -25.18 6.57
CA LYS A 31 7.07 -26.37 5.76
C LYS A 31 5.66 -26.38 5.17
N SER A 32 4.83 -25.38 5.47
CA SER A 32 3.49 -25.21 4.92
C SER A 32 3.52 -24.37 3.65
N VAL A 33 2.61 -24.63 2.72
CA VAL A 33 2.45 -23.83 1.50
C VAL A 33 1.27 -22.89 1.69
N ILE A 34 1.56 -21.60 1.58
CA ILE A 34 0.56 -20.52 1.55
C ILE A 34 0.31 -20.19 0.09
N LYS A 35 -0.96 -20.10 -0.30
CA LYS A 35 -1.38 -19.66 -1.63
C LYS A 35 -2.65 -18.81 -1.50
N PHE A 36 -2.64 -17.60 -2.02
CA PHE A 36 -3.79 -16.70 -1.89
C PHE A 36 -3.87 -15.69 -3.04
N ASP A 37 -5.10 -15.30 -3.36
CA ASP A 37 -5.46 -14.21 -4.26
C ASP A 37 -5.95 -12.99 -3.47
N ASP A 38 -6.36 -11.94 -4.18
CA ASP A 38 -6.86 -10.70 -3.60
C ASP A 38 -8.18 -10.90 -2.85
N LYS A 39 -9.02 -11.84 -3.31
CA LYS A 39 -10.29 -12.18 -2.66
C LYS A 39 -10.06 -12.82 -1.29
N LEU A 40 -9.21 -13.84 -1.22
CA LEU A 40 -8.87 -14.49 0.04
C LEU A 40 -8.18 -13.52 1.01
N LEU A 41 -7.31 -12.63 0.50
CA LEU A 41 -6.72 -11.59 1.34
C LEU A 41 -7.78 -10.59 1.83
N GLY A 42 -8.74 -10.21 0.98
CA GLY A 42 -9.89 -9.38 1.35
C GLY A 42 -10.69 -10.01 2.50
N ASP A 43 -10.97 -11.31 2.42
CA ASP A 43 -11.66 -12.05 3.49
C ASP A 43 -10.86 -12.05 4.80
N ILE A 44 -9.54 -12.29 4.74
CA ILE A 44 -8.64 -12.26 5.90
C ILE A 44 -8.63 -10.89 6.59
N LEU A 45 -8.67 -9.82 5.79
CA LEU A 45 -8.64 -8.44 6.26
C LEU A 45 -10.02 -7.87 6.55
N SER A 46 -11.09 -8.56 6.18
CA SER A 46 -12.47 -8.10 6.23
C SER A 46 -12.70 -6.80 5.46
N VAL A 47 -12.12 -6.72 4.24
CA VAL A 47 -12.26 -5.57 3.33
C VAL A 47 -12.68 -6.05 1.92
N PRO A 48 -13.42 -5.22 1.16
CA PRO A 48 -13.79 -5.58 -0.21
C PRO A 48 -12.57 -5.75 -1.13
N ALA A 49 -12.62 -6.76 -2.00
CA ALA A 49 -11.66 -7.00 -3.07
C ALA A 49 -12.25 -6.60 -4.44
N ASN A 50 -12.79 -5.38 -4.53
CA ASN A 50 -13.44 -4.86 -5.73
C ASN A 50 -12.90 -3.47 -6.12
N GLY A 51 -13.27 -2.99 -7.31
CA GLY A 51 -12.82 -1.69 -7.80
C GLY A 51 -11.49 -1.75 -8.54
N SER A 52 -10.86 -0.58 -8.68
CA SER A 52 -9.64 -0.46 -9.48
C SER A 52 -8.49 -1.27 -8.90
N ARG A 53 -7.70 -1.88 -9.79
CA ARG A 53 -6.50 -2.66 -9.51
C ARG A 53 -5.22 -1.97 -10.01
N PHE A 54 -5.31 -0.69 -10.38
CA PHE A 54 -4.17 0.03 -10.94
C PHE A 54 -3.00 0.06 -9.96
N PHE A 55 -1.85 -0.44 -10.40
CA PHE A 55 -0.61 -0.48 -9.64
C PHE A 55 0.57 -0.11 -10.54
N GLU A 56 0.60 1.12 -11.08
CA GLU A 56 1.78 1.57 -11.83
C GLU A 56 2.29 2.94 -11.42
N THR A 57 3.62 3.10 -11.50
CA THR A 57 4.32 4.28 -11.01
C THR A 57 4.60 5.33 -12.08
N LYS A 58 4.65 4.93 -13.35
CA LYS A 58 5.17 5.78 -14.44
C LYS A 58 4.10 6.45 -15.30
N LYS A 59 2.90 5.89 -15.37
CA LYS A 59 1.80 6.36 -16.23
C LYS A 59 0.52 6.39 -15.41
N TRP A 60 -0.32 7.41 -15.62
CA TRP A 60 -1.69 7.42 -15.10
C TRP A 60 -2.56 6.40 -15.85
N PRO A 61 -3.50 5.71 -15.18
CA PRO A 61 -4.42 4.80 -15.87
C PRO A 61 -5.35 5.55 -16.82
N GLU A 62 -5.81 4.86 -17.86
CA GLU A 62 -6.96 5.31 -18.65
C GLU A 62 -8.23 5.01 -17.86
N ASP A 63 -8.55 5.91 -16.93
CA ASP A 63 -9.69 5.83 -16.03
C ASP A 63 -10.66 6.96 -16.35
N LEU A 64 -11.83 6.61 -16.91
CA LEU A 64 -12.88 7.58 -17.28
C LEU A 64 -13.48 8.27 -16.06
N ASP A 65 -13.38 7.62 -14.91
CA ASP A 65 -13.95 8.04 -13.64
C ASP A 65 -12.96 8.90 -12.84
N LEU A 66 -11.65 8.72 -13.03
CA LEU A 66 -10.59 9.45 -12.35
C LEU A 66 -9.60 10.02 -13.37
N VAL A 67 -10.02 11.07 -14.07
CA VAL A 67 -9.16 11.83 -14.98
C VAL A 67 -8.05 12.55 -14.21
N LEU A 68 -6.81 12.45 -14.69
CA LEU A 68 -5.62 12.97 -14.00
C LEU A 68 -5.75 14.45 -13.67
N GLU A 69 -6.19 15.25 -14.64
CA GLU A 69 -6.31 16.70 -14.50
C GLU A 69 -7.32 17.10 -13.44
N ASP A 70 -8.41 16.36 -13.30
CA ASP A 70 -9.44 16.63 -12.28
C ASP A 70 -8.95 16.24 -10.89
N CYS A 71 -8.28 15.10 -10.78
CA CYS A 71 -7.55 14.71 -9.59
C CYS A 71 -6.55 15.80 -9.15
N LEU A 72 -5.71 16.28 -10.08
CA LEU A 72 -4.73 17.32 -9.78
C LEU A 72 -5.38 18.63 -9.33
N ARG A 73 -6.53 19.03 -9.89
CA ARG A 73 -7.26 20.23 -9.46
C ARG A 73 -7.79 20.13 -8.03
N VAL A 74 -8.17 18.93 -7.58
CA VAL A 74 -8.62 18.70 -6.21
C VAL A 74 -7.48 18.91 -5.21
N PHE A 75 -6.30 18.35 -5.49
CA PHE A 75 -5.18 18.38 -4.54
C PHE A 75 -4.28 19.63 -4.69
N TYR A 76 -4.23 20.20 -5.89
CA TYR A 76 -3.38 21.34 -6.25
C TYR A 76 -4.18 22.41 -7.03
N PRO A 77 -5.18 23.06 -6.42
CA PRO A 77 -6.11 23.95 -7.12
C PRO A 77 -5.45 25.18 -7.78
N ASN A 78 -4.27 25.59 -7.30
CA ASN A 78 -3.55 26.78 -7.76
C ASN A 78 -2.35 26.45 -8.67
N GLU A 79 -2.16 25.18 -9.02
CA GLU A 79 -0.99 24.73 -9.78
C GLU A 79 -1.32 24.45 -11.24
N ASN A 80 -0.31 24.56 -12.10
CA ASN A 80 -0.44 24.12 -13.48
C ASN A 80 -0.52 22.58 -13.56
N VAL A 81 -1.63 22.05 -14.07
CA VAL A 81 -1.89 20.62 -14.25
C VAL A 81 -1.12 19.98 -15.42
N PHE A 82 -0.63 20.79 -16.37
CA PHE A 82 0.04 20.31 -17.60
C PHE A 82 1.54 19.98 -17.42
N GLY A 83 2.04 19.99 -16.18
CA GLY A 83 3.46 19.79 -15.85
C GLY A 83 3.85 18.38 -15.40
N GLY A 84 2.94 17.40 -15.45
CA GLY A 84 3.16 16.04 -14.92
C GLY A 84 3.25 15.97 -13.38
N MET A 85 3.65 14.81 -12.86
CA MET A 85 3.58 14.46 -11.42
C MET A 85 4.73 14.96 -10.53
N ALA A 86 5.59 15.85 -11.00
CA ALA A 86 6.65 16.40 -10.15
C ALA A 86 6.10 17.46 -9.15
N LYS A 87 5.00 17.15 -8.46
CA LYS A 87 4.32 18.06 -7.52
C LYS A 87 4.80 17.81 -6.09
N PRO A 88 5.29 18.86 -5.40
CA PRO A 88 5.77 18.71 -4.04
C PRO A 88 4.59 18.62 -3.06
N THR A 89 4.78 17.88 -1.96
CA THR A 89 3.69 17.62 -0.99
C THR A 89 3.43 18.79 -0.05
N ASN A 90 4.35 19.76 0.04
CA ASN A 90 4.19 20.96 0.86
C ASN A 90 3.12 21.95 0.34
N LEU A 91 2.70 21.82 -0.92
CA LEU A 91 1.63 22.64 -1.51
C LEU A 91 0.22 22.11 -1.21
N LEU A 92 0.11 20.91 -0.65
CA LEU A 92 -1.16 20.32 -0.24
C LEU A 92 -1.74 21.06 0.99
N SER A 93 -3.06 21.05 1.11
CA SER A 93 -3.73 21.42 2.38
C SER A 93 -3.29 20.48 3.51
N ALA A 94 -3.48 20.90 4.78
CA ALA A 94 -3.13 20.06 5.92
C ALA A 94 -3.82 18.68 5.88
N GLU A 95 -5.10 18.65 5.51
CA GLU A 95 -5.89 17.41 5.36
C GLU A 95 -5.34 16.50 4.25
N HIS A 96 -4.99 17.09 3.09
CA HIS A 96 -4.41 16.33 1.99
C HIS A 96 -3.00 15.83 2.29
N ARG A 97 -2.19 16.57 3.07
CA ARG A 97 -0.89 16.09 3.57
C ARG A 97 -1.05 14.91 4.51
N LEU A 98 -2.02 14.98 5.42
CA LEU A 98 -2.32 13.87 6.32
C LEU A 98 -2.76 12.64 5.53
N LEU A 99 -3.64 12.81 4.55
CA LEU A 99 -4.08 11.72 3.68
C LEU A 99 -2.90 11.13 2.88
N HIS A 100 -2.06 11.97 2.28
CA HIS A 100 -0.86 11.52 1.56
C HIS A 100 0.07 10.71 2.49
N HIS A 101 0.30 11.21 3.70
CA HIS A 101 1.13 10.51 4.68
C HIS A 101 0.53 9.13 5.02
N ILE A 102 -0.76 9.03 5.30
CA ILE A 102 -1.45 7.75 5.55
C ILE A 102 -1.26 6.80 4.35
N VAL A 103 -1.46 7.29 3.12
CA VAL A 103 -1.30 6.47 1.91
C VAL A 103 0.13 5.97 1.78
N ALA A 104 1.11 6.86 1.88
CA ALA A 104 2.52 6.57 1.63
C ALA A 104 3.17 5.69 2.72
N THR A 105 2.62 5.67 3.93
CA THR A 105 3.18 4.93 5.08
C THR A 105 2.39 3.69 5.47
N HIS A 106 1.07 3.67 5.27
CA HIS A 106 0.21 2.57 5.74
C HIS A 106 -0.46 1.80 4.61
N VAL A 107 -0.98 2.48 3.59
CA VAL A 107 -1.66 1.82 2.46
C VAL A 107 -0.65 1.17 1.53
N LEU A 108 0.34 1.95 1.11
CA LEU A 108 1.32 1.56 0.11
C LEU A 108 2.76 1.93 0.55
N PRO A 109 3.19 1.45 1.73
CA PRO A 109 4.53 1.71 2.29
C PRO A 109 5.64 1.45 1.29
N THR A 110 6.54 2.43 1.16
CA THR A 110 7.79 2.33 0.39
C THR A 110 8.94 2.91 1.20
N SER A 111 10.18 2.50 0.87
CA SER A 111 11.40 3.02 1.49
C SER A 111 11.89 4.35 0.87
N GLY A 112 11.11 4.96 -0.03
CA GLY A 112 11.46 6.20 -0.72
C GLY A 112 11.05 7.45 0.08
N GLY A 113 11.65 8.60 -0.23
CA GLY A 113 11.24 9.86 0.36
C GLY A 113 9.82 10.28 -0.03
N HIS A 114 9.07 10.86 0.91
CA HIS A 114 7.67 11.28 0.73
C HIS A 114 7.52 12.78 0.40
N GLU A 115 8.57 13.44 -0.08
CA GLU A 115 8.57 14.87 -0.41
C GLU A 115 7.80 15.20 -1.69
N LYS A 116 7.62 14.21 -2.58
CA LYS A 116 6.92 14.34 -3.86
C LYS A 116 5.80 13.31 -3.94
N MET A 117 4.70 13.70 -4.57
CA MET A 117 3.58 12.81 -4.81
C MET A 117 3.84 11.94 -6.05
N SER A 118 3.64 10.61 -5.94
CA SER A 118 3.68 9.72 -7.10
C SER A 118 2.29 9.57 -7.75
N TYR A 119 2.23 9.09 -9.00
CA TYR A 119 0.95 8.73 -9.65
C TYR A 119 0.14 7.73 -8.81
N GLN A 120 0.82 6.78 -8.15
CA GLN A 120 0.15 5.80 -7.27
C GLN A 120 -0.49 6.49 -6.06
N ASP A 121 0.26 7.37 -5.39
CA ASP A 121 -0.26 8.09 -4.23
C ASP A 121 -1.48 8.92 -4.61
N LEU A 122 -1.37 9.73 -5.67
CA LEU A 122 -2.46 10.56 -6.17
C LEU A 122 -3.69 9.72 -6.52
N TYR A 123 -3.50 8.60 -7.20
CA TYR A 123 -4.61 7.74 -7.62
C TYR A 123 -5.37 7.17 -6.42
N ILE A 124 -4.66 6.67 -5.41
CA ILE A 124 -5.27 6.16 -4.17
C ILE A 124 -5.98 7.28 -3.41
N MET A 125 -5.34 8.45 -3.29
CA MET A 125 -5.94 9.61 -2.65
C MET A 125 -7.22 10.04 -3.37
N CYS A 126 -7.25 10.04 -4.70
CA CYS A 126 -8.45 10.32 -5.49
C CYS A 126 -9.56 9.31 -5.19
N HIS A 127 -9.26 8.02 -5.12
CA HIS A 127 -10.24 7.00 -4.73
C HIS A 127 -10.83 7.26 -3.35
N VAL A 128 -9.99 7.63 -2.37
CA VAL A 128 -10.44 7.95 -1.01
C VAL A 128 -11.35 9.19 -1.01
N VAL A 129 -10.95 10.28 -1.66
CA VAL A 129 -11.70 11.54 -1.66
C VAL A 129 -13.00 11.44 -2.45
N THR A 130 -13.01 10.67 -3.56
CA THR A 130 -14.21 10.49 -4.40
C THR A 130 -15.12 9.34 -3.94
N GLY A 131 -14.68 8.55 -2.95
CA GLY A 131 -15.42 7.38 -2.47
C GLY A 131 -15.54 6.25 -3.50
N LYS A 132 -14.68 6.23 -4.52
CA LYS A 132 -14.71 5.20 -5.58
C LYS A 132 -14.03 3.90 -5.11
N PRO A 133 -14.60 2.72 -5.39
CA PRO A 133 -14.02 1.45 -4.98
C PRO A 133 -12.59 1.25 -5.48
N LEU A 134 -11.72 0.80 -4.58
CA LEU A 134 -10.31 0.49 -4.83
C LEU A 134 -10.00 -0.87 -4.23
N ASN A 135 -9.36 -1.75 -5.01
CA ASN A 135 -9.07 -3.11 -4.58
C ASN A 135 -7.82 -3.12 -3.68
N LEU A 136 -8.00 -2.72 -2.42
CA LEU A 136 -6.93 -2.63 -1.44
C LEU A 136 -6.16 -3.96 -1.26
N PRO A 137 -6.80 -5.14 -1.17
CA PRO A 137 -6.07 -6.41 -1.11
C PRO A 137 -5.12 -6.61 -2.29
N TYR A 138 -5.56 -6.30 -3.52
CA TYR A 138 -4.71 -6.40 -4.70
C TYR A 138 -3.49 -5.46 -4.61
N LEU A 139 -3.68 -4.22 -4.16
CA LEU A 139 -2.57 -3.27 -3.99
C LEU A 139 -1.56 -3.75 -2.94
N ILE A 140 -2.04 -4.29 -1.82
CA ILE A 140 -1.19 -4.90 -0.79
C ILE A 140 -0.37 -6.04 -1.39
N MET A 141 -1.01 -6.95 -2.12
CA MET A 141 -0.31 -8.08 -2.77
C MET A 141 0.78 -7.63 -3.76
N LYS A 142 0.46 -6.67 -4.63
CA LYS A 142 1.45 -6.11 -5.56
C LYS A 142 2.61 -5.43 -4.82
N ASN A 143 2.32 -4.74 -3.71
CA ASN A 143 3.38 -4.12 -2.92
C ASN A 143 4.22 -5.14 -2.13
N ILE A 144 3.63 -6.25 -1.67
CA ILE A 144 4.38 -7.39 -1.10
C ILE A 144 5.37 -7.92 -2.14
N LEU A 145 4.93 -8.18 -3.38
CA LEU A 145 5.80 -8.65 -4.46
C LEU A 145 6.89 -7.64 -4.83
N ARG A 146 6.54 -6.35 -4.90
CA ARG A 146 7.52 -5.28 -5.14
C ARG A 146 8.60 -5.26 -4.05
N ALA A 147 8.20 -5.42 -2.79
CA ALA A 147 9.14 -5.42 -1.67
C ALA A 147 10.01 -6.69 -1.62
N SER A 148 9.51 -7.86 -2.03
CA SER A 148 10.33 -9.08 -2.06
C SER A 148 11.48 -9.02 -3.06
N SER A 149 11.40 -8.17 -4.08
CA SER A 149 12.49 -7.95 -5.03
C SER A 149 13.59 -7.01 -4.51
N ASN A 150 13.39 -6.34 -3.37
CA ASN A 150 14.36 -5.42 -2.79
C ASN A 150 15.09 -6.06 -1.61
N ILE A 151 16.31 -6.56 -1.85
CA ILE A 151 17.12 -7.33 -0.88
C ILE A 151 17.44 -6.51 0.39
N ASP A 152 17.65 -5.21 0.26
CA ASP A 152 17.98 -4.31 1.38
C ASP A 152 16.77 -3.50 1.87
N GLY A 153 15.59 -3.78 1.31
CA GLY A 153 14.35 -3.05 1.60
C GLY A 153 13.70 -3.48 2.92
N ALA A 154 12.97 -2.55 3.54
CA ALA A 154 12.08 -2.90 4.63
C ALA A 154 10.96 -3.83 4.13
N LEU A 155 10.60 -4.85 4.92
CA LEU A 155 9.48 -5.75 4.62
C LEU A 155 8.18 -5.13 5.17
N PRO A 156 7.26 -4.65 4.30
CA PRO A 156 6.04 -4.02 4.77
C PRO A 156 5.04 -5.06 5.32
N TYR A 157 3.93 -4.57 5.86
CA TYR A 157 2.74 -5.37 6.16
C TYR A 157 2.92 -6.56 7.13
N GLY A 158 3.90 -6.54 8.04
CA GLY A 158 4.11 -7.65 8.99
C GLY A 158 2.84 -8.08 9.76
N MET A 159 1.94 -7.15 10.11
CA MET A 159 0.64 -7.48 10.72
C MET A 159 -0.30 -8.22 9.78
N VAL A 160 -0.39 -7.80 8.50
CA VAL A 160 -1.19 -8.48 7.47
C VAL A 160 -0.64 -9.89 7.27
N THR A 161 0.68 -10.03 7.12
CA THR A 161 1.34 -11.32 6.97
C THR A 161 1.07 -12.24 8.17
N THR A 162 1.03 -11.69 9.38
CA THR A 162 0.65 -12.45 10.59
C THR A 162 -0.81 -12.94 10.53
N LYS A 163 -1.73 -12.14 10.00
CA LYS A 163 -3.13 -12.57 9.77
C LYS A 163 -3.23 -13.66 8.70
N ILE A 164 -2.40 -13.58 7.65
CA ILE A 164 -2.28 -14.66 6.66
C ILE A 164 -1.83 -15.95 7.35
N PHE A 165 -0.77 -15.93 8.16
CA PHE A 165 -0.31 -17.11 8.90
C PHE A 165 -1.41 -17.73 9.75
N ALA A 166 -2.17 -16.91 10.48
CA ALA A 166 -3.30 -17.38 11.29
C ALA A 166 -4.37 -18.09 10.44
N ARG A 167 -4.68 -17.58 9.24
CA ARG A 167 -5.64 -18.23 8.32
C ARG A 167 -5.16 -19.60 7.84
N PHE A 168 -3.87 -19.79 7.69
CA PHE A 168 -3.26 -21.05 7.25
C PHE A 168 -2.81 -21.96 8.40
N GLY A 169 -3.11 -21.62 9.66
CA GLY A 169 -2.73 -22.42 10.83
C GLY A 169 -1.21 -22.48 11.06
N ILE A 170 -0.47 -21.46 10.64
CA ILE A 170 0.98 -21.36 10.86
C ILE A 170 1.23 -20.63 12.18
N PHE A 171 1.99 -21.29 13.06
CA PHE A 171 2.28 -20.79 14.40
C PHE A 171 3.74 -20.34 14.51
N PRO A 172 4.03 -19.30 15.31
CA PRO A 172 5.36 -18.72 15.50
C PRO A 172 6.36 -19.60 16.26
N GLY A 173 5.97 -20.78 16.71
CA GLY A 173 6.81 -21.63 17.57
C GLY A 173 7.25 -20.87 18.82
N ASN A 174 8.56 -20.61 18.93
CA ASN A 174 9.17 -19.87 20.05
C ASN A 174 9.40 -18.38 19.75
N GLU A 175 9.02 -17.89 18.57
CA GLU A 175 9.25 -16.50 18.19
C GLU A 175 8.38 -15.54 19.00
N ILE A 176 9.01 -14.51 19.56
CA ILE A 176 8.32 -13.47 20.34
C ILE A 176 7.71 -12.45 19.36
N PRO A 177 6.42 -12.09 19.51
CA PRO A 177 5.79 -11.12 18.63
C PRO A 177 6.42 -9.73 18.81
N SER A 178 6.89 -9.15 17.71
CA SER A 178 7.28 -7.74 17.63
C SER A 178 6.04 -6.85 17.62
N ARG A 179 6.11 -5.74 18.34
CA ARG A 179 5.08 -4.68 18.34
C ARG A 179 5.50 -3.57 17.40
N ILE A 180 4.51 -2.83 16.91
CA ILE A 180 4.78 -1.55 16.25
C ILE A 180 4.99 -0.55 17.41
N ASP A 181 6.24 -0.18 17.64
CA ASP A 181 6.63 0.70 18.77
C ASP A 181 6.33 2.19 18.50
N VAL A 182 6.04 2.56 17.25
CA VAL A 182 5.82 3.96 16.85
C VAL A 182 4.53 4.03 16.05
N GLY A 183 3.50 4.63 16.63
CA GLY A 183 2.37 5.17 15.89
C GLY A 183 2.62 6.65 15.60
N ASP A 184 2.29 7.11 14.41
CA ASP A 184 2.31 8.54 14.11
C ASP A 184 1.26 9.25 14.97
N VAL A 185 1.69 10.13 15.88
CA VAL A 185 0.80 10.95 16.71
C VAL A 185 0.69 12.35 16.09
N TYR A 186 -0.52 12.68 15.62
CA TYR A 186 -0.83 13.97 15.02
C TYR A 186 -1.31 14.96 16.08
N GLU A 187 -0.38 15.51 16.85
CA GLU A 187 -0.67 16.59 17.81
C GLU A 187 -0.66 17.97 17.13
N ALA A 188 -1.05 19.01 17.87
CA ALA A 188 -1.08 20.39 17.37
C ALA A 188 0.26 20.85 16.76
N SER A 189 1.39 20.35 17.28
CA SER A 189 2.72 20.62 16.73
C SER A 189 2.92 19.96 15.35
N SER A 190 2.51 18.70 15.20
CA SER A 190 2.52 17.97 13.93
C SER A 190 1.61 18.65 12.89
N LEU A 191 0.39 19.05 13.30
CA LEU A 191 -0.57 19.73 12.43
C LEU A 191 -0.07 21.13 12.00
N LYS A 192 0.58 21.89 12.90
CA LYS A 192 1.23 23.16 12.53
C LYS A 192 2.33 22.98 11.48
N ARG A 193 3.14 21.91 11.59
CA ARG A 193 4.13 21.56 10.55
C ARG A 193 3.47 21.18 9.22
N MET A 194 2.22 20.70 9.28
CA MET A 194 1.36 20.44 8.12
C MET A 194 0.53 21.67 7.69
N GLY A 195 0.80 22.86 8.21
CA GLY A 195 0.18 24.11 7.75
C GLY A 195 -1.25 24.35 8.23
N TRP A 196 -1.64 23.76 9.37
CA TRP A 196 -2.87 24.11 10.10
C TRP A 196 -2.67 25.33 11.00
#